data_AF-A0A2H0DTX9-F1
#
_entry.id   AF-A0A2H0DTX9-F1
#
_cell.length_a   1.000
_cell.length_b   1.000
_cell.length_c   1.000
_cell.angle_alpha   90.00
_cell.angle_beta   90.00
_cell.angle_gamma   90.00
#
_symmetry.space_group_name_H-M   'P 1'
#
loop_
_entity.id
_entity.type
_entity.pdbx_description
1 polymer ?
#
loop_
_entity_poly.entity_id
_entity_poly.type
_entity_poly.pdbx_seq_one_letter_code
_entity_poly.pdbx_strand_id
1 'polypeptide(L)'
;MITTGQIQLFMEIFSGRRDVYARRWEKNDKNGYSPAYQFSWSEFMEHKKNGGTMASFTNKTTLPITMETVCNHLEGRDSLGIYPLRADGNCHLIVVDFDKSTWKVDAPAFVTKTQTYGLNPSLEILKISNHTQINGNTWKAFLGLLQNSSTGCTPSY
;
A
#
# COMPACT_ATOMS: atom_id res chain seq x y z
N MET A 1 18.54 12.63 6.60
CA MET A 1 17.77 12.09 7.74
C MET A 1 16.31 12.20 7.41
N ILE A 2 15.54 11.13 7.62
CA ILE A 2 14.08 11.18 7.52
C ILE A 2 13.54 11.91 8.74
N THR A 3 12.67 12.89 8.52
CA THR A 3 12.09 13.69 9.61
C THR A 3 10.75 13.12 10.05
N THR A 4 10.35 13.43 11.29
CA THR A 4 9.01 13.13 11.80
C THR A 4 7.90 13.65 10.89
N GLY A 5 8.07 14.86 10.33
CA GLY A 5 7.10 15.45 9.41
C GLY A 5 6.96 14.65 8.11
N GLN A 6 8.05 14.10 7.56
CA GLN A 6 7.98 13.22 6.38
C GLN A 6 7.24 11.91 6.69
N ILE A 7 7.48 11.32 7.86
CA ILE A 7 6.80 10.10 8.32
C ILE A 7 5.30 10.36 8.50
N GLN A 8 4.94 11.48 9.15
CA GLN A 8 3.55 11.88 9.35
C GLN A 8 2.84 12.12 8.02
N LEU A 9 3.46 12.87 7.12
CA LEU A 9 2.93 13.13 5.79
C LEU A 9 2.67 11.83 5.02
N PHE A 10 3.63 10.91 5.00
CA PHE A 10 3.44 9.59 4.39
C PHE A 10 2.26 8.86 5.01
N MET A 11 2.17 8.83 6.33
CA MET A 11 1.09 8.20 7.05
C MET A 11 -0.28 8.83 6.75
N GLU A 12 -0.37 10.13 6.51
CA GLU A 12 -1.61 10.84 6.18
C GLU A 12 -2.04 10.58 4.72
N ILE A 13 -1.08 10.63 3.81
CA ILE A 13 -1.25 10.38 2.37
C ILE A 13 -1.68 8.92 2.13
N PHE A 14 -0.96 7.96 2.70
CA PHE A 14 -1.21 6.53 2.52
C PHE A 14 -2.12 5.95 3.62
N SER A 15 -3.31 6.55 3.77
CA SER A 15 -4.25 6.18 4.82
C SER A 15 -5.08 4.94 4.46
N GLY A 16 -5.03 3.93 5.33
CA GLY A 16 -5.81 2.70 5.26
C GLY A 16 -6.01 2.09 6.65
N ARG A 17 -5.99 0.76 6.75
CA ARG A 17 -5.90 0.08 8.05
C ARG A 17 -4.59 0.41 8.75
N ARG A 18 -4.68 0.72 10.04
CA ARG A 18 -3.54 1.05 10.92
C ARG A 18 -3.14 -0.10 11.83
N ASP A 19 -4.04 -1.05 12.03
CA ASP A 19 -3.89 -2.21 12.91
C ASP A 19 -3.11 -3.36 12.27
N VAL A 20 -2.84 -3.27 10.96
CA VAL A 20 -2.04 -4.23 10.20
C VAL A 20 -1.41 -3.57 8.98
N TYR A 21 -0.16 -3.94 8.67
CA TYR A 21 0.48 -3.62 7.39
C TYR A 21 0.85 -4.88 6.61
N ALA A 22 1.06 -4.73 5.31
CA ALA A 22 1.57 -5.81 4.48
C ALA A 22 3.10 -5.74 4.44
N ARG A 23 3.76 -6.80 4.91
CA ARG A 23 5.22 -6.93 4.82
C ARG A 23 5.59 -7.60 3.50
N ARG A 24 6.50 -6.99 2.74
CA ARG A 24 7.13 -7.66 1.60
C ARG A 24 7.99 -8.81 2.09
N TRP A 25 7.86 -9.97 1.45
CA TRP A 25 8.75 -11.09 1.66
C TRP A 25 9.31 -11.54 0.32
N GLU A 26 10.51 -12.12 0.39
CA GLU A 26 11.21 -12.69 -0.74
C GLU A 26 11.84 -14.00 -0.28
N LYS A 27 11.61 -15.06 -1.03
CA LYS A 27 12.12 -16.39 -0.75
C LYS A 27 12.39 -17.11 -2.07
N ASN A 28 13.67 -17.38 -2.34
CA ASN A 28 14.13 -17.86 -3.64
C ASN A 28 13.63 -16.89 -4.75
N ASP A 29 13.13 -17.41 -5.87
CA ASP A 29 12.58 -16.59 -6.97
C ASP A 29 11.15 -16.11 -6.74
N LYS A 30 10.58 -16.35 -5.55
CA LYS A 30 9.21 -15.92 -5.20
C LYS A 30 9.27 -14.71 -4.28
N ASN A 31 8.43 -13.73 -4.57
CA ASN A 31 8.21 -12.58 -3.71
C ASN A 31 6.72 -12.29 -3.59
N GLY A 32 6.35 -11.53 -2.57
CA GLY A 32 4.97 -11.11 -2.38
C GLY A 32 4.82 -10.25 -1.15
N TYR A 33 3.56 -10.00 -0.82
CA TYR A 33 3.16 -9.27 0.38
C TYR A 33 2.25 -10.16 1.22
N SER A 34 2.41 -10.10 2.54
CA SER A 34 1.54 -10.79 3.50
C SER A 34 1.32 -9.93 4.73
N PRO A 35 0.21 -10.09 5.47
CA PRO A 35 0.00 -9.34 6.69
C PRO A 35 1.17 -9.56 7.66
N ALA A 36 1.61 -8.49 8.31
CA ALA A 36 2.63 -8.56 9.35
C ALA A 36 2.03 -9.12 10.63
N TYR A 37 2.63 -10.19 11.14
CA TYR A 37 2.21 -10.85 12.36
C TYR A 37 3.34 -10.93 13.38
N GLN A 38 2.97 -10.83 14.65
CA GLN A 38 3.75 -11.29 15.79
C GLN A 38 3.26 -12.68 16.19
N PHE A 39 4.18 -13.64 16.31
CA PHE A 39 3.87 -15.02 16.68
C PHE A 39 5.13 -15.76 17.15
N SER A 40 4.95 -16.92 17.78
CA SER A 40 6.04 -17.83 18.15
C SER A 40 6.43 -18.73 16.98
N TRP A 41 7.71 -18.70 16.59
CA TRP A 41 8.21 -19.55 15.51
C TRP A 41 8.14 -21.05 15.83
N SER A 42 8.37 -21.46 17.08
CA SER A 42 8.31 -22.87 17.47
C SER A 42 6.89 -23.43 17.32
N GLU A 43 5.90 -22.71 17.84
CA GLU A 43 4.49 -23.10 17.75
C GLU A 43 3.99 -23.10 16.29
N PHE A 44 4.36 -22.09 15.50
CA PHE A 44 3.98 -22.05 14.09
C PHE A 44 4.59 -23.23 13.31
N MET A 45 5.84 -23.62 13.63
CA MET A 45 6.47 -24.77 12.98
C MET A 45 5.83 -26.09 13.36
N GLU A 46 5.37 -26.25 14.60
CA GLU A 46 4.58 -27.42 15.01
C GLU A 46 3.23 -27.46 14.31
N HIS A 47 2.48 -26.35 14.30
CA HIS A 47 1.22 -26.22 13.55
C HIS A 47 1.39 -26.55 12.07
N LYS A 48 2.48 -26.08 11.47
CA LYS A 48 2.81 -26.34 10.06
C LYS A 48 3.15 -27.81 9.80
N LYS A 49 3.84 -28.49 10.72
CA LYS A 49 4.09 -29.94 10.62
C LYS A 49 2.79 -30.74 10.61
N ASN A 50 1.77 -30.26 11.33
CA ASN A 50 0.44 -30.84 11.36
C ASN A 50 -0.45 -30.44 10.17
N GLY A 51 0.13 -29.90 9.09
CA GLY A 51 -0.58 -29.51 7.86
C GLY A 51 -1.18 -28.10 7.90
N GLY A 52 -0.94 -27.35 8.97
CA GLY A 52 -1.43 -25.97 9.11
C GLY A 52 -0.71 -24.95 8.23
N THR A 53 -1.40 -23.85 7.96
CA THR A 53 -0.85 -22.67 7.26
C THR A 53 -0.85 -21.43 8.17
N MET A 54 -0.12 -20.38 7.78
CA MET A 54 -0.16 -19.10 8.48
C MET A 54 -1.58 -18.53 8.53
N ALA A 55 -2.42 -18.79 7.52
CA ALA A 55 -3.83 -18.35 7.54
C ALA A 55 -4.63 -19.04 8.67
N SER A 56 -4.47 -20.36 8.81
CA SER A 56 -5.15 -21.17 9.84
C SER A 56 -4.56 -21.07 11.25
N PHE A 57 -3.34 -20.52 11.39
CA PHE A 57 -2.68 -20.42 12.68
C PHE A 57 -3.33 -19.33 13.54
N THR A 58 -3.83 -19.67 14.72
CA THR A 58 -4.62 -18.76 15.56
C THR A 58 -3.78 -17.98 16.57
N ASN A 59 -2.62 -18.50 17.01
CA ASN A 59 -1.75 -17.82 17.96
C ASN A 59 -0.83 -16.78 17.27
N LYS A 60 -1.46 -15.80 16.61
CA LYS A 60 -0.79 -14.69 15.94
C LYS A 60 -1.55 -13.39 16.16
N THR A 61 -0.81 -12.30 16.28
CA THR A 61 -1.37 -10.94 16.42
C THR A 61 -0.90 -10.08 15.27
N THR A 62 -1.77 -9.28 14.66
CA THR A 62 -1.36 -8.34 13.60
C THR A 62 -0.48 -7.23 14.18
N LEU A 63 0.51 -6.82 13.40
CA LEU A 63 1.40 -5.71 13.77
C LEU A 63 0.89 -4.40 13.17
N PRO A 64 0.65 -3.35 13.99
CA PRO A 64 0.17 -2.07 13.49
C PRO A 64 1.25 -1.31 12.72
N ILE A 65 0.84 -0.32 11.93
CA ILE A 65 1.76 0.63 11.31
C ILE A 65 2.29 1.58 12.39
N THR A 66 3.61 1.59 12.58
CA THR A 66 4.32 2.50 13.49
C THR A 66 5.19 3.49 12.73
N MET A 67 5.59 4.59 13.37
CA MET A 67 6.57 5.52 12.81
C MET A 67 7.88 4.84 12.42
N GLU A 68 8.34 3.88 13.23
CA GLU A 68 9.53 3.09 12.95
C GLU A 68 9.35 2.26 11.67
N THR A 69 8.21 1.59 11.51
CA THR A 69 7.94 0.77 10.31
C THR A 69 7.93 1.64 9.06
N VAL A 70 7.36 2.84 9.13
CA VAL A 70 7.36 3.81 8.02
C VAL A 70 8.76 4.37 7.77
N CYS A 71 9.53 4.66 8.82
CA CYS A 71 10.92 5.09 8.69
C CYS A 71 11.75 4.05 7.95
N ASN A 72 11.69 2.78 8.37
CA ASN A 72 12.38 1.68 7.71
C ASN A 72 11.99 1.57 6.22
N HIS A 73 10.71 1.80 5.92
CA HIS A 73 10.21 1.78 4.55
C HIS A 73 10.81 2.90 3.70
N LEU A 74 10.77 4.14 4.20
CA LEU A 74 11.28 5.31 3.50
C LEU A 74 12.82 5.28 3.36
N GLU A 75 13.53 4.59 4.26
CA GLU A 75 14.98 4.34 4.14
C GLU A 75 15.31 3.17 3.19
N GLY A 76 14.30 2.48 2.66
CA GLY A 76 14.48 1.32 1.78
C GLY A 76 14.96 0.06 2.50
N ARG A 77 14.97 0.04 3.84
CA ARG A 77 15.30 -1.15 4.64
C ARG A 77 14.20 -2.20 4.58
N ASP A 78 12.94 -1.75 4.55
CA ASP A 78 11.76 -2.57 4.42
C ASP A 78 10.88 -2.10 3.25
N SER A 79 10.00 -2.97 2.76
CA SER A 79 8.93 -2.56 1.84
C SER A 79 7.57 -2.82 2.49
N LEU A 80 6.86 -1.74 2.79
CA LEU A 80 5.57 -1.75 3.42
C LEU A 80 4.47 -1.59 2.38
N GLY A 81 3.45 -2.44 2.45
CA GLY A 81 2.18 -2.26 1.77
C GLY A 81 1.07 -1.88 2.76
N ILE A 82 0.06 -1.19 2.26
CA ILE A 82 -1.12 -0.79 3.03
C ILE A 82 -2.33 -1.63 2.65
N TYR A 83 -3.26 -1.81 3.58
CA TYR A 83 -4.60 -2.34 3.29
C TYR A 83 -5.58 -1.16 3.21
N PRO A 84 -6.02 -0.74 2.01
CA PRO A 84 -6.75 0.51 1.84
C PRO A 84 -8.19 0.45 2.39
N LEU A 85 -8.81 -0.73 2.35
CA LEU A 85 -10.15 -0.95 2.86
C LEU A 85 -10.15 -0.99 4.39
N ARG A 86 -10.78 0.00 5.01
CA ARG A 86 -10.95 0.10 6.46
C ARG A 86 -12.10 -0.79 6.94
N ALA A 87 -12.14 -1.04 8.25
CA ALA A 87 -13.16 -1.89 8.87
C ALA A 87 -14.59 -1.34 8.74
N ASP A 88 -14.74 -0.02 8.52
CA ASP A 88 -16.01 0.65 8.26
C ASP A 88 -16.45 0.57 6.78
N GLY A 89 -15.70 -0.14 5.92
CA GLY A 89 -15.99 -0.28 4.50
C GLY A 89 -15.52 0.90 3.64
N ASN A 90 -14.87 1.91 4.23
CA ASN A 90 -14.40 3.09 3.51
C ASN A 90 -12.93 2.97 3.07
N CYS A 91 -12.58 3.70 2.00
CA CYS A 91 -11.21 3.86 1.50
C CYS A 91 -10.90 5.36 1.37
N HIS A 92 -9.68 5.77 1.72
CA HIS A 92 -9.22 7.17 1.57
C HIS A 92 -8.46 7.44 0.27
N LEU A 93 -8.32 6.41 -0.57
CA LEU A 93 -7.50 6.45 -1.75
C LEU A 93 -8.17 5.76 -2.92
N ILE A 94 -7.93 6.30 -4.11
CA ILE A 94 -8.28 5.67 -5.38
C ILE A 94 -6.97 5.35 -6.10
N VAL A 95 -6.83 4.10 -6.53
CA VAL A 95 -5.69 3.69 -7.35
C VAL A 95 -6.20 3.50 -8.77
N VAL A 96 -5.50 4.08 -9.73
CA VAL A 96 -5.80 3.91 -11.16
C VAL A 96 -4.60 3.20 -11.78
N ASP A 97 -4.83 1.99 -12.26
CA ASP A 97 -3.79 1.27 -12.99
C ASP A 97 -3.83 1.67 -14.47
N PHE A 98 -2.71 2.19 -14.96
CA PHE A 98 -2.56 2.56 -16.36
C PHE A 98 -1.77 1.46 -17.07
N ASP A 99 -2.47 0.70 -17.88
CA ASP A 99 -1.92 -0.40 -18.66
C ASP A 99 -1.23 0.05 -19.96
N LYS A 100 -0.52 -0.91 -20.59
CA LYS A 100 0.03 -0.84 -21.95
C LYS A 100 1.16 0.19 -22.14
N SER A 101 1.66 0.31 -23.38
CA SER A 101 2.76 1.20 -23.74
C SER A 101 2.41 2.69 -23.66
N THR A 102 1.13 3.04 -23.55
CA THR A 102 0.62 4.43 -23.54
C THR A 102 0.55 5.06 -22.16
N TRP A 103 0.83 4.32 -21.08
CA TRP A 103 0.74 4.84 -19.70
C TRP A 103 1.47 6.17 -19.48
N LYS A 104 2.60 6.39 -20.18
CA LYS A 104 3.39 7.62 -20.10
C LYS A 104 2.67 8.85 -20.64
N VAL A 105 1.66 8.64 -21.49
CA VAL A 105 0.79 9.68 -22.04
C VAL A 105 -0.51 9.74 -21.24
N ASP A 106 -1.09 8.58 -20.93
CA ASP A 106 -2.40 8.49 -20.30
C ASP A 106 -2.39 9.00 -18.85
N ALA A 107 -1.37 8.67 -18.06
CA ALA A 107 -1.31 9.06 -16.65
C ALA A 107 -1.17 10.58 -16.46
N PRO A 108 -0.27 11.31 -17.17
CA PRO A 108 -0.25 12.77 -17.11
C PRO A 108 -1.53 13.42 -17.62
N ALA A 109 -2.16 12.88 -18.67
CA ALA A 109 -3.43 13.39 -19.18
C ALA A 109 -4.55 13.24 -18.14
N PHE A 110 -4.60 12.11 -17.43
CA PHE A 110 -5.53 11.88 -16.33
C PHE A 110 -5.30 12.86 -15.17
N VAL A 111 -4.05 13.12 -14.80
CA VAL A 111 -3.70 14.12 -13.77
C VAL A 111 -4.23 15.50 -14.16
N THR A 112 -3.90 15.98 -15.36
CA THR A 112 -4.39 17.27 -15.87
C THR A 112 -5.91 17.34 -15.85
N LYS A 113 -6.58 16.26 -16.27
CA LYS A 113 -8.05 16.24 -16.31
C LYS A 113 -8.68 16.22 -14.92
N THR A 114 -8.13 15.47 -13.97
CA THR A 114 -8.63 15.40 -12.60
C THR A 114 -8.45 16.72 -11.84
N GLN A 115 -7.37 17.45 -12.10
CA GLN A 115 -7.19 18.80 -11.60
C GLN A 115 -8.29 19.77 -12.06
N THR A 116 -8.86 19.60 -13.25
CA THR A 116 -10.03 20.41 -13.69
C THR A 116 -11.29 20.17 -12.86
N TYR A 117 -11.34 19.08 -12.08
CA TYR A 117 -12.42 18.79 -11.12
C TYR A 117 -12.05 19.18 -9.68
N GLY A 118 -10.95 19.92 -9.47
CA GLY A 118 -10.50 20.34 -8.14
C GLY A 118 -9.82 19.24 -7.32
N LEU A 119 -9.41 18.14 -7.96
CA LEU A 119 -8.74 17.02 -7.31
C LEU A 119 -7.22 17.19 -7.37
N ASN A 120 -6.51 16.71 -6.34
CA ASN A 120 -5.05 16.78 -6.23
C ASN A 120 -4.42 15.38 -6.32
N PRO A 121 -4.37 14.76 -7.52
CA PRO A 121 -3.78 13.45 -7.69
C PRO A 121 -2.27 13.49 -7.43
N SER A 122 -1.72 12.41 -6.88
CA SER A 122 -0.28 12.18 -6.84
C SER A 122 0.10 11.22 -7.96
N LEU A 123 1.28 11.41 -8.56
CA LEU A 123 1.78 10.53 -9.61
C LEU A 123 3.01 9.80 -9.08
N GLU A 124 2.89 8.48 -8.90
CA GLU A 124 3.98 7.62 -8.46
C GLU A 124 4.20 6.48 -9.45
N ILE A 125 5.45 6.08 -9.66
CA ILE A 125 5.80 4.91 -10.46
C ILE A 125 6.09 3.77 -9.49
N LEU A 126 5.20 2.80 -9.42
CA LEU A 126 5.35 1.64 -8.54
C LEU A 126 5.91 0.43 -9.28
N LYS A 127 6.74 -0.34 -8.58
CA LYS A 127 7.21 -1.67 -9.01
C LYS A 127 6.22 -2.72 -8.52
N ILE A 128 5.39 -3.24 -9.41
CA ILE A 128 4.51 -4.40 -9.13
C ILE A 128 5.17 -5.68 -9.66
N SER A 129 5.12 -6.76 -8.88
CA SER A 129 5.63 -8.06 -9.31
C SER A 129 4.67 -8.78 -10.28
N ASN A 130 5.19 -9.00 -11.50
CA ASN A 130 4.84 -9.94 -12.58
C ASN A 130 3.35 -10.03 -13.03
N HIS A 131 2.98 -9.62 -14.26
CA HIS A 131 2.88 -10.56 -15.41
C HIS A 131 2.84 -9.89 -16.82
N THR A 132 3.29 -8.65 -16.99
CA THR A 132 3.35 -8.05 -18.35
C THR A 132 4.71 -7.43 -18.63
N GLN A 133 5.53 -8.15 -19.39
CA GLN A 133 6.74 -7.60 -19.99
C GLN A 133 6.37 -6.80 -21.24
N ILE A 134 6.74 -5.54 -21.27
CA ILE A 134 7.00 -4.82 -22.51
C ILE A 134 8.40 -4.21 -22.33
N ASN A 135 9.39 -4.69 -23.09
CA ASN A 135 10.78 -4.20 -23.08
C ASN A 135 11.54 -4.30 -21.74
N GLY A 136 11.38 -5.41 -20.99
CA GLY A 136 12.25 -5.73 -19.84
C GLY A 136 12.04 -4.91 -18.56
N ASN A 137 10.98 -4.09 -18.50
CA ASN A 137 10.73 -3.18 -17.39
C ASN A 137 9.27 -3.33 -16.89
N THR A 138 9.11 -3.86 -15.68
CA THR A 138 7.81 -4.05 -15.01
C THR A 138 7.44 -2.79 -14.22
N TRP A 139 6.60 -1.92 -14.79
CA TRP A 139 6.11 -0.72 -14.11
C TRP A 139 4.63 -0.54 -14.36
N LYS A 140 3.81 -0.65 -13.32
CA LYS A 140 2.39 -0.30 -13.35
C LYS A 140 1.89 -0.03 -11.94
N ALA A 141 1.29 1.14 -11.76
CA ALA A 141 0.27 1.53 -10.79
C ALA A 141 0.49 3.00 -10.41
N PHE A 142 -0.57 3.80 -10.54
CA PHE A 142 -0.61 5.20 -10.20
C PHE A 142 -1.64 5.43 -9.10
N LEU A 143 -1.24 6.10 -8.04
CA LEU A 143 -2.09 6.37 -6.89
C LEU A 143 -2.73 7.76 -7.00
N GLY A 144 -3.98 7.82 -7.46
CA GLY A 144 -4.80 9.03 -7.39
C GLY A 144 -5.33 9.24 -5.96
N LEU A 145 -4.54 9.85 -5.08
CA LEU A 145 -5.07 10.30 -3.80
C LEU A 145 -6.11 11.39 -4.04
N LEU A 146 -7.35 11.11 -3.65
CA LEU A 146 -8.40 12.11 -3.56
C LEU A 146 -8.48 12.56 -2.11
N GLN A 147 -7.63 13.51 -1.74
CA GLN A 147 -7.87 14.23 -0.50
C GLN A 147 -9.04 15.19 -0.74
N ASN A 148 -10.22 14.88 -0.17
CA ASN A 148 -11.23 15.90 0.05
C ASN A 148 -10.61 16.92 1.02
N SER A 149 -10.28 18.11 0.53
CA SER A 149 -10.19 19.26 1.43
C SER A 149 -11.59 19.46 1.99
N SER A 150 -11.85 19.00 3.21
CA SER A 150 -13.04 19.39 3.95
C SER A 150 -12.92 20.86 4.32
N THR A 151 -13.16 21.75 3.36
CA THR A 151 -13.72 23.07 3.64
C THR A 151 -15.22 22.91 3.46
N GLY A 152 -15.93 22.88 4.59
CA GLY A 152 -17.33 22.50 4.67
C GLY A 152 -18.24 23.30 3.75
N CYS A 153 -19.08 22.56 3.03
CA CYS A 153 -20.38 23.01 2.55
C CYS A 153 -21.27 21.77 2.50
N THR A 154 -22.08 21.58 3.53
CA THR A 154 -23.25 20.69 3.48
C THR A 154 -24.28 21.33 2.54
N PRO A 155 -24.79 20.63 1.50
CA PRO A 155 -26.06 21.01 0.91
C PRO A 155 -27.15 20.61 1.90
N SER A 156 -27.84 21.60 2.45
CA SER A 156 -29.12 21.42 3.11
C SER A 156 -30.10 20.80 2.12
N TYR A 157 -30.72 19.69 2.50
CA TYR A 157 -32.01 19.25 1.97
C TYR A 157 -33.08 19.56 3.01
#